data_AF-A0A8T7GZU3-F1
#
_entry.id   AF-A0A8T7GZU3-F1
#
_cell.length_a   1.000
_cell.length_b   1.000
_cell.length_c   1.000
_cell.angle_alpha   90.00
_cell.angle_beta   90.00
_cell.angle_gamma   90.00
#
_symmetry.space_group_name_H-M   'P 1'
#
loop_
_entity.id
_entity.type
_entity.pdbx_description
1 polymer ?
#
loop_
_entity_poly.entity_id
_entity_poly.type
_entity_poly.pdbx_seq_one_letter_code
_entity_poly.pdbx_strand_id
1 'polypeptide(L)'
;MKLYEYKTRAMIALMNYEPKNPRERQLIDMLMIKINNLRAVTLPRLLMDIYEIIHHENVSEEFKQVLKKLIPSEEEARELIEDG
;
A
#
# COMPACT_ATOMS: atom_id res chain seq x y z
N MET A 1 14.18 -6.71 -3.20
CA MET A 1 12.97 -6.51 -4.01
C MET A 1 13.06 -5.14 -4.64
N LYS A 2 12.98 -5.07 -5.98
CA LYS A 2 13.03 -3.80 -6.70
C LYS A 2 11.72 -3.03 -6.55
N LEU A 3 11.78 -1.71 -6.67
CA LEU A 3 10.60 -0.84 -6.56
C LEU A 3 9.46 -1.23 -7.51
N TYR A 4 9.78 -1.67 -8.73
CA TYR A 4 8.79 -2.17 -9.69
C TYR A 4 8.04 -3.42 -9.19
N GLU A 5 8.74 -4.34 -8.54
CA GLU A 5 8.16 -5.58 -7.99
C GLU A 5 7.23 -5.25 -6.83
N TYR A 6 7.66 -4.34 -5.95
CA TYR A 6 6.83 -3.83 -4.86
C TYR A 6 5.52 -3.21 -5.38
N LYS A 7 5.62 -2.30 -6.37
CA LYS A 7 4.43 -1.67 -6.98
C LYS A 7 3.46 -2.71 -7.54
N THR A 8 4.00 -3.65 -8.32
CA THR A 8 3.20 -4.71 -8.95
C THR A 8 2.49 -5.56 -7.89
N ARG A 9 3.21 -6.02 -6.87
CA ARG A 9 2.65 -6.80 -5.75
C ARG A 9 1.54 -6.04 -5.04
N ALA A 10 1.78 -4.76 -4.75
CA ALA A 10 0.82 -3.92 -4.03
C ALA A 10 -0.46 -3.67 -4.84
N MET A 11 -0.33 -3.36 -6.13
CA MET A 11 -1.47 -3.16 -7.01
C MET A 11 -2.29 -4.45 -7.17
N ILE A 12 -1.64 -5.61 -7.34
CA ILE A 12 -2.34 -6.91 -7.42
C ILE A 12 -3.15 -7.18 -6.15
N ALA A 13 -2.57 -6.92 -4.97
CA ALA A 13 -3.28 -7.10 -3.70
C ALA A 13 -4.53 -6.22 -3.59
N LEU A 14 -4.46 -4.97 -4.06
CA LEU A 14 -5.60 -4.04 -4.07
C LEU A 14 -6.66 -4.42 -5.12
N MET A 15 -6.24 -4.84 -6.32
CA MET A 15 -7.17 -5.24 -7.40
C MET A 15 -7.97 -6.51 -7.06
N ASN A 16 -7.40 -7.41 -6.26
CA ASN A 16 -8.05 -8.66 -5.87
C ASN A 16 -8.99 -8.51 -4.66
N TYR A 17 -9.07 -7.32 -4.06
CA TYR A 17 -9.94 -7.07 -2.92
C TYR A 17 -11.26 -6.44 -3.35
N GLU A 18 -12.38 -7.08 -3.00
CA GLU A 18 -13.73 -6.54 -3.25
C GLU A 18 -14.11 -5.55 -2.13
N PRO A 19 -14.31 -4.24 -2.43
CA PRO A 19 -14.60 -3.25 -1.40
C PRO A 19 -15.98 -3.43 -0.77
N LYS A 20 -16.06 -3.45 0.55
CA LYS A 20 -17.31 -3.68 1.30
C LYS A 20 -18.14 -2.42 1.50
N ASN A 21 -17.53 -1.25 1.30
CA ASN A 21 -18.21 0.04 1.44
C ASN A 21 -17.59 1.09 0.50
N PRO A 22 -18.28 2.23 0.28
CA PRO A 22 -17.78 3.29 -0.58
C PRO A 22 -16.44 3.89 -0.13
N ARG A 23 -16.17 3.90 1.18
CA ARG A 23 -14.93 4.45 1.74
C ARG A 23 -13.72 3.61 1.35
N GLU A 24 -13.83 2.28 1.45
CA GLU A 24 -12.78 1.35 1.01
C GLU A 24 -12.48 1.51 -0.48
N ARG A 25 -13.51 1.66 -1.32
CA ARG A 25 -13.33 1.89 -2.76
C ARG A 25 -12.53 3.16 -3.03
N GLN A 26 -12.89 4.27 -2.38
CA GLN A 26 -12.15 5.53 -2.49
C GLN A 26 -10.68 5.41 -2.06
N LEU A 27 -10.44 4.67 -0.97
CA LEU A 27 -9.08 4.45 -0.44
C LEU A 27 -8.25 3.60 -1.40
N ILE A 28 -8.85 2.57 -2.02
CA ILE A 28 -8.19 1.76 -3.05
C ILE A 28 -7.81 2.64 -4.24
N ASP A 29 -8.74 3.45 -4.76
CA ASP A 29 -8.46 4.33 -5.90
C ASP A 29 -7.31 5.30 -5.59
N MET A 30 -7.31 5.89 -4.40
CA MET A 30 -6.23 6.77 -3.93
C MET A 30 -4.89 6.03 -3.84
N LEU A 31 -4.87 4.83 -3.23
CA LEU A 31 -3.66 4.03 -3.06
C LEU A 31 -3.12 3.56 -4.41
N MET A 32 -3.97 3.17 -5.35
CA MET A 32 -3.58 2.79 -6.71
C MET A 32 -2.83 3.91 -7.41
N ILE A 33 -3.32 5.16 -7.31
CA ILE A 33 -2.66 6.34 -7.87
C ILE A 33 -1.30 6.58 -7.20
N LYS A 34 -1.24 6.49 -5.86
CA LYS A 34 0.01 6.71 -5.09
C LYS A 34 1.06 5.64 -5.40
N ILE A 35 0.66 4.37 -5.47
CA ILE A 35 1.54 3.24 -5.75
C ILE A 35 2.08 3.33 -7.18
N ASN A 36 1.22 3.63 -8.17
CA ASN A 36 1.66 3.77 -9.55
C ASN A 36 2.76 4.85 -9.69
N ASN A 37 2.58 5.98 -9.00
CA ASN A 37 3.51 7.11 -8.98
C ASN A 37 4.64 7.01 -7.93
N LEU A 38 4.74 5.88 -7.21
CA LEU A 38 5.69 5.73 -6.12
C LEU A 38 7.15 5.85 -6.60
N ARG A 39 7.97 6.52 -5.80
CA ARG A 39 9.43 6.55 -5.91
C ARG A 39 10.01 6.09 -4.58
N ALA A 40 11.25 5.62 -4.54
CA ALA A 40 11.88 5.21 -3.29
C ALA A 40 11.80 6.32 -2.21
N VAL A 41 12.08 7.56 -2.60
CA VAL A 41 11.98 8.75 -1.73
C VAL A 41 10.56 9.04 -1.19
N THR A 42 9.50 8.57 -1.87
CA THR A 42 8.11 8.76 -1.42
C THR A 42 7.53 7.51 -0.74
N LEU A 43 8.28 6.42 -0.63
CA LEU A 43 7.88 5.21 0.08
C LEU A 43 7.48 5.47 1.54
N PRO A 44 8.25 6.22 2.35
CA PRO A 44 7.84 6.50 3.73
C PRO A 44 6.48 7.18 3.82
N ARG A 45 6.16 8.06 2.85
CA ARG A 45 4.88 8.75 2.81
C ARG A 45 3.72 7.78 2.53
N LEU A 46 3.89 6.86 1.59
CA LEU A 46 2.90 5.82 1.31
C LEU A 46 2.65 4.94 2.55
N LEU A 47 3.72 4.53 3.24
CA LEU A 47 3.59 3.69 4.45
C LEU A 47 2.87 4.42 5.58
N MET A 48 3.12 5.72 5.75
CA MET A 48 2.35 6.54 6.67
C MET A 48 0.88 6.63 6.28
N ASP A 49 0.56 6.86 5.00
CA ASP A 49 -0.83 6.89 4.55
C ASP A 49 -1.53 5.53 4.80
N ILE A 50 -0.83 4.40 4.61
CA ILE A 50 -1.33 3.05 4.92
C ILE A 50 -1.58 2.88 6.42
N TYR A 51 -0.64 3.32 7.26
CA TYR A 51 -0.77 3.29 8.71
C TYR A 51 -2.01 4.05 9.18
N GLU A 52 -2.21 5.27 8.70
CA GLU A 52 -3.37 6.10 9.03
C GLU A 52 -4.68 5.41 8.67
N ILE A 53 -4.75 4.76 7.51
CA ILE A 53 -5.95 4.01 7.11
C ILE A 53 -6.21 2.84 8.05
N ILE A 54 -5.18 2.06 8.41
CA ILE A 54 -5.34 0.88 9.28
C ILE A 54 -5.87 1.28 10.67
N HIS A 55 -5.40 2.42 11.20
CA HIS A 55 -5.64 2.80 12.60
C HIS A 55 -6.77 3.81 12.81
N HIS A 56 -7.09 4.62 11.80
CA HIS A 56 -8.00 5.76 11.97
C HIS A 56 -9.21 5.76 11.02
N GLU A 57 -9.21 4.94 9.96
CA GLU A 57 -10.37 4.84 9.06
C GLU A 57 -11.38 3.77 9.51
N ASN A 58 -12.66 4.06 9.30
CA ASN A 58 -13.74 3.10 9.51
C ASN A 58 -13.85 2.15 8.30
N VAL A 59 -12.93 1.19 8.25
CA VAL A 59 -12.85 0.15 7.22
C VAL A 59 -12.87 -1.24 7.85
N SER A 60 -13.23 -2.24 7.06
CA SER A 60 -13.29 -3.62 7.52
C SER A 60 -11.91 -4.16 7.91
N GLU A 61 -11.90 -5.10 8.85
CA GLU A 61 -10.66 -5.79 9.25
C GLU A 61 -10.02 -6.53 8.08
N GLU A 62 -10.82 -7.04 7.13
CA GLU A 62 -10.31 -7.67 5.93
C GLU A 62 -9.49 -6.70 5.07
N PHE A 63 -10.00 -5.49 4.86
CA PHE A 63 -9.24 -4.46 4.15
C PHE A 63 -7.95 -4.10 4.88
N LYS A 64 -8.00 -3.97 6.22
CA LYS A 64 -6.78 -3.74 7.01
C LYS A 64 -5.74 -4.85 6.84
N GLN A 65 -6.16 -6.11 6.72
CA GLN A 65 -5.25 -7.22 6.45
C GLN A 65 -4.64 -7.15 5.04
N VAL A 66 -5.40 -6.69 4.04
CA VAL A 66 -4.85 -6.41 2.70
C VAL A 66 -3.78 -5.31 2.79
N LEU A 67 -4.07 -4.21 3.48
CA LEU A 67 -3.13 -3.10 3.63
C LEU A 67 -1.86 -3.49 4.39
N LYS A 68 -1.95 -4.35 5.42
CA LYS A 68 -0.77 -4.86 6.13
C LYS A 68 0.18 -5.64 5.22
N LYS A 69 -0.33 -6.35 4.21
CA LYS A 69 0.49 -7.06 3.21
C LYS A 69 1.25 -6.10 2.28
N LEU A 70 0.87 -4.82 2.25
CA LEU A 70 1.57 -3.78 1.48
C LEU A 70 2.78 -3.21 2.22
N ILE A 71 2.90 -3.46 3.53
CA ILE A 71 4.02 -2.98 4.33
C ILE A 71 5.20 -3.93 4.08
N PRO A 72 6.33 -3.44 3.52
CA PRO A 72 7.49 -4.27 3.29
C PRO A 72 8.11 -4.72 4.61
N SER A 73 8.81 -5.85 4.60
CA SER A 73 9.69 -6.21 5.72
C SER A 73 10.82 -5.18 5.86
N GLU A 74 11.55 -5.20 6.99
CA GLU A 74 12.70 -4.32 7.17
C GLU A 74 13.78 -4.54 6.08
N GLU A 75 14.03 -5.80 5.71
CA GLU A 75 14.96 -6.18 4.65
C GLU A 75 14.49 -5.64 3.29
N GLU A 76 13.22 -5.87 2.94
CA GLU A 76 12.64 -5.35 1.70
C GLU A 76 12.69 -3.81 1.66
N ALA A 77 12.46 -3.14 2.79
CA ALA A 77 12.50 -1.69 2.87
C ALA A 77 13.91 -1.13 2.63
N ARG A 78 14.96 -1.79 3.14
CA ARG A 78 16.36 -1.40 2.89
C ARG A 78 16.70 -1.49 1.41
N GLU A 79 16.37 -2.62 0.77
CA GLU A 79 16.61 -2.82 -0.65
C GLU A 79 15.86 -1.79 -1.52
N LEU A 80 14.63 -1.43 -1.14
CA LEU A 80 13.84 -0.41 -1.85
C LEU A 80 14.42 1.01 -1.76
N ILE A 81 15.20 1.29 -0.71
CA ILE A 81 15.84 2.60 -0.49
C ILE A 81 17.23 2.64 -1.14
N GLU A 82 17.96 1.53 -1.12
CA GLU A 82 19.32 1.43 -1.68
C GLU A 82 19.32 1.36 -3.22
N ASP A 83 18.32 0.73 -3.84
CA ASP A 83 18.16 0.65 -5.30
C ASP A 83 17.38 1.84 -5.92
N GLY A 84 17.06 2.85 -5.11
CA GLY A 84 16.09 3.92 -5.39
C GLY A 84 16.60 5.21 -6.01
#